data_AF-A0A3Q7XZY5-F1
#
_entry.id   AF-A0A3Q7XZY5-F1
#
_cell.length_a   1.000
_cell.length_b   1.000
_cell.length_c   1.000
_cell.angle_alpha   90.00
_cell.angle_beta   90.00
_cell.angle_gamma   90.00
#
_symmetry.space_group_name_H-M   'P 1'
#
loop_
_entity.id
_entity.type
_entity.pdbx_description
1 polymer ?
#
loop_
_entity_poly.entity_id
_entity_poly.type
_entity_poly.pdbx_seq_one_letter_code
_entity_poly.pdbx_strand_id
1 'polypeptide(L)'
;MKQKHKWCSQLLTIFMKKTRDSYLGDGGKPLLNMSEPNIHEILKVTATLKSEDAKKSKTSKTEQERKAETLKSETPILTAARHGIVEMVNVLVNKIPSSIYETNLENKNILLVAVENRRTIVVESLKKWFEKRNAKPQFDNLIQWVDNENNTVLHLAATPSDEDWNISGAALQIMWDIKWFQYAKGLVPEHFKVRTNKENKTAREIFKEKHKSLVESGTQWLKDTS
;
A
#
# COMPACT_ATOMS: atom_id res chain seq x y z
N MET A 1 -35.03 11.41 12.55
CA MET A 1 -33.67 11.78 13.01
C MET A 1 -32.67 10.73 12.56
N LYS A 2 -31.55 11.16 11.96
CA LYS A 2 -30.59 10.35 11.17
C LYS A 2 -29.87 9.29 12.02
N GLN A 3 -30.31 8.02 11.93
CA GLN A 3 -29.57 6.87 12.48
C GLN A 3 -28.51 6.30 11.51
N LYS A 4 -28.48 6.74 10.25
CA LYS A 4 -27.63 6.19 9.17
C LYS A 4 -26.12 6.36 9.42
N HIS A 5 -25.69 7.45 10.06
CA HIS A 5 -24.28 7.68 10.39
C HIS A 5 -23.71 6.66 11.39
N LYS A 6 -24.53 6.15 12.32
CA LYS A 6 -24.08 5.17 13.32
C LYS A 6 -23.71 3.85 12.66
N TRP A 7 -24.50 3.42 11.67
CA TRP A 7 -24.26 2.20 10.89
C TRP A 7 -23.01 2.29 10.04
N CYS A 8 -22.80 3.41 9.33
CA CYS A 8 -21.61 3.58 8.47
C CYS A 8 -20.33 3.60 9.32
N SER A 9 -20.35 4.29 10.47
CA SER A 9 -19.23 4.26 11.43
C SER A 9 -19.01 2.88 12.04
N GLN A 10 -20.07 2.14 12.38
CA GLN A 10 -19.97 0.75 12.86
C GLN A 10 -19.43 -0.19 11.79
N LEU A 11 -19.90 -0.07 10.54
CA LEU A 11 -19.43 -0.88 9.41
C LEU A 11 -17.94 -0.62 9.14
N LEU A 12 -17.53 0.65 9.12
CA LEU A 12 -16.13 1.05 8.98
C LEU A 12 -15.29 0.49 10.13
N THR A 13 -15.79 0.56 11.37
CA THR A 13 -15.11 -0.01 12.54
C THR A 13 -14.96 -1.53 12.42
N ILE A 14 -15.98 -2.23 11.94
CA ILE A 14 -15.96 -3.68 11.69
C ILE A 14 -14.94 -4.01 10.58
N PHE A 15 -14.94 -3.26 9.48
CA PHE A 15 -13.96 -3.42 8.40
C PHE A 15 -12.52 -3.16 8.85
N MET A 16 -12.31 -2.23 9.79
CA MET A 16 -10.99 -1.89 10.31
C MET A 16 -10.47 -2.88 11.36
N LYS A 17 -11.33 -3.68 12.00
CA LYS A 17 -10.92 -4.69 13.00
C LYS A 17 -10.31 -5.96 12.40
N LYS A 18 -10.60 -6.29 11.13
CA LYS A 18 -10.04 -7.46 10.42
C LYS A 18 -9.49 -7.06 9.05
N THR A 19 -8.32 -6.41 9.07
CA THR A 19 -7.62 -5.93 7.87
C THR A 19 -7.20 -7.04 6.90
N ARG A 20 -6.95 -8.26 7.41
CA ARG A 20 -6.51 -9.43 6.62
C ARG A 20 -7.66 -10.18 5.93
N ASP A 21 -8.78 -10.38 6.63
CA ASP A 21 -9.85 -11.30 6.18
C ASP A 21 -10.72 -10.70 5.06
N SER A 22 -10.83 -9.36 4.99
CA SER A 22 -11.62 -8.69 3.94
C SER A 22 -10.98 -8.73 2.55
N TYR A 23 -9.70 -9.14 2.45
CA TYR A 23 -8.96 -9.23 1.20
C TYR A 23 -8.97 -10.65 0.59
N LEU A 24 -9.24 -11.68 1.40
CA LEU A 24 -9.15 -13.09 0.99
C LEU A 24 -10.49 -13.81 0.90
N GLY A 25 -11.59 -13.18 1.33
CA GLY A 25 -12.96 -13.63 1.05
C GLY A 25 -13.25 -15.09 1.45
N ASP A 26 -13.15 -15.43 2.74
CA ASP A 26 -13.34 -16.82 3.19
C ASP A 26 -14.72 -17.13 3.82
N GLY A 27 -15.69 -16.20 3.77
CA GLY A 27 -17.10 -16.49 4.16
C GLY A 27 -17.34 -17.01 5.58
N GLY A 28 -16.35 -17.00 6.48
CA GLY A 28 -16.42 -17.59 7.81
C GLY A 28 -17.16 -16.73 8.84
N LYS A 29 -17.89 -17.38 9.77
CA LYS A 29 -18.60 -16.72 10.88
C LYS A 29 -17.61 -16.08 11.89
N PRO A 30 -17.91 -14.91 12.48
CA PRO A 30 -16.97 -14.20 13.35
C PRO A 30 -16.78 -14.91 14.70
N LEU A 31 -15.53 -15.15 15.08
CA LEU A 31 -15.15 -15.61 16.42
C LEU A 31 -14.73 -14.42 17.31
N LEU A 32 -15.57 -14.13 18.29
CA LEU A 32 -15.25 -13.53 19.60
C LEU A 32 -14.74 -12.07 19.69
N ASN A 33 -14.60 -11.65 20.95
CA ASN A 33 -15.09 -10.44 21.59
C ASN A 33 -13.99 -9.37 21.84
N MET A 34 -14.45 -8.12 21.99
CA MET A 34 -13.84 -6.99 22.71
C MET A 34 -12.81 -6.03 22.08
N SER A 35 -12.96 -4.79 22.58
CA SER A 35 -12.13 -3.57 22.62
C SER A 35 -12.06 -2.68 21.36
N GLU A 36 -12.38 -1.40 21.57
CA GLU A 36 -12.52 -0.34 20.55
C GLU A 36 -11.20 0.43 20.36
N PRO A 37 -10.79 0.72 19.11
CA PRO A 37 -9.82 1.79 18.84
C PRO A 37 -10.52 3.16 18.80
N ASN A 38 -9.89 4.18 19.39
CA ASN A 38 -10.43 5.53 19.51
C ASN A 38 -10.36 6.30 18.17
N ILE A 39 -11.48 6.36 17.45
CA ILE A 39 -11.65 7.02 16.15
C ILE A 39 -11.54 8.56 16.24
N HIS A 40 -11.75 9.14 17.43
CA HIS A 40 -11.70 10.59 17.62
C HIS A 40 -10.30 11.19 17.43
N GLU A 41 -9.24 10.40 17.64
CA GLU A 41 -7.86 10.87 17.45
C GLU A 41 -7.51 11.02 15.96
N ILE A 42 -8.02 10.12 15.13
CA ILE A 42 -7.84 10.15 13.66
C ILE A 42 -8.58 11.36 13.07
N LEU A 43 -9.79 11.63 13.55
CA LEU A 43 -10.61 12.77 13.09
C LEU A 43 -10.09 14.11 13.61
N LYS A 44 -9.58 14.20 14.85
CA LYS A 44 -9.01 15.45 15.39
C LYS A 44 -7.78 15.93 14.62
N VAL A 45 -6.91 15.01 14.17
CA VAL A 45 -5.73 15.34 13.36
C VAL A 45 -6.09 15.95 12.00
N THR A 46 -7.30 15.68 11.48
CA THR A 46 -7.78 16.25 10.20
C THR A 46 -8.32 17.69 10.32
N ALA A 47 -8.66 18.15 11.52
CA ALA A 47 -9.29 19.46 11.73
C ALA A 47 -8.29 20.61 11.94
N THR A 48 -7.02 20.35 12.21
CA THR A 48 -6.11 21.36 12.80
C THR A 48 -5.13 22.06 11.84
N LEU A 49 -5.15 21.84 10.52
CA LEU A 49 -4.12 22.46 9.66
C LEU A 49 -4.70 23.08 8.38
N LYS A 50 -4.81 24.42 8.40
CA LYS A 50 -4.93 25.32 7.24
C LYS A 50 -3.64 26.14 7.11
N SER A 51 -3.31 26.45 5.84
CA SER A 51 -2.17 27.20 5.27
C SER A 51 -0.77 26.58 5.54
N GLU A 52 0.24 26.65 4.67
CA GLU A 52 0.54 27.62 3.60
C GLU A 52 1.57 27.04 2.60
N ASP A 53 1.38 27.42 1.33
CA ASP A 53 2.28 27.62 0.19
C ASP A 53 3.41 26.68 -0.28
N ALA A 54 3.42 26.61 -1.62
CA ALA A 54 4.29 25.89 -2.52
C ALA A 54 5.57 26.65 -2.87
N LYS A 55 6.64 25.90 -3.21
CA LYS A 55 7.64 26.32 -4.20
C LYS A 55 8.35 25.12 -4.82
N LYS A 56 8.35 25.08 -6.15
CA LYS A 56 9.03 24.13 -7.05
C LYS A 56 10.53 24.41 -7.13
N SER A 57 11.35 23.40 -7.42
CA SER A 57 12.55 23.58 -8.27
C SER A 57 12.77 22.40 -9.22
N LYS A 58 13.32 22.72 -10.40
CA LYS A 58 13.48 21.90 -11.60
C LYS A 58 14.71 20.97 -11.52
N THR A 59 14.65 19.79 -12.15
CA THR A 59 15.42 19.38 -13.36
C THR A 59 15.51 17.85 -13.45
N SER A 60 14.87 17.22 -14.45
CA SER A 60 15.23 15.89 -14.98
C SER A 60 14.34 15.54 -16.19
N LYS A 61 14.76 14.59 -17.03
CA LYS A 61 13.92 13.86 -18.02
C LYS A 61 12.49 13.68 -17.50
N THR A 62 11.49 13.76 -18.38
CA THR A 62 10.08 13.62 -18.00
C THR A 62 9.91 12.33 -17.17
N GLU A 63 9.29 12.41 -15.99
CA GLU A 63 9.07 11.24 -15.10
C GLU A 63 8.45 10.04 -15.85
N GLN A 64 7.61 10.34 -16.84
CA GLN A 64 6.99 9.38 -17.73
C GLN A 64 7.98 8.64 -18.63
N GLU A 65 9.04 9.30 -19.11
CA GLU A 65 10.09 8.67 -19.93
C GLU A 65 10.91 7.68 -19.09
N ARG A 66 11.27 8.07 -17.86
CA ARG A 66 11.99 7.19 -16.91
C ARG A 66 11.16 5.98 -16.53
N LYS A 67 9.86 6.17 -16.27
CA LYS A 67 8.93 5.08 -16.01
C LYS A 67 8.82 4.13 -17.20
N ALA A 68 8.74 4.66 -18.43
CA ALA A 68 8.70 3.85 -19.64
C ALA A 68 10.02 3.09 -19.91
N GLU A 69 11.17 3.72 -19.69
CA GLU A 69 12.50 3.08 -19.76
C GLU A 69 12.61 1.94 -18.73
N THR A 70 12.11 2.17 -17.50
CA THR A 70 12.08 1.14 -16.44
C THR A 70 11.20 -0.02 -16.85
N LEU A 71 9.97 0.22 -17.32
CA LEU A 71 9.05 -0.85 -17.77
C LEU A 71 9.63 -1.71 -18.89
N LYS A 72 10.37 -1.10 -19.83
CA LYS A 72 11.01 -1.82 -20.93
C LYS A 72 12.20 -2.69 -20.52
N SER A 73 12.81 -2.39 -19.37
CA SER A 73 14.00 -3.06 -18.86
C SER A 73 13.72 -4.00 -17.70
N GLU A 74 12.46 -4.15 -17.29
CA GLU A 74 12.08 -5.10 -16.26
C GLU A 74 12.31 -6.53 -16.71
N THR A 75 12.81 -7.35 -15.78
CA THR A 75 12.92 -8.78 -16.00
C THR A 75 11.54 -9.43 -15.93
N PRO A 76 11.36 -10.64 -16.51
CA PRO A 76 10.06 -11.31 -16.55
C PRO A 76 9.40 -11.46 -15.18
N ILE A 77 10.18 -11.68 -14.13
CA ILE A 77 9.65 -11.82 -12.76
C ILE A 77 9.12 -10.50 -12.21
N LEU A 78 9.79 -9.38 -12.47
CA LEU A 78 9.35 -8.05 -12.05
C LEU A 78 8.11 -7.62 -12.82
N THR A 79 8.08 -7.87 -14.13
CA THR A 79 6.89 -7.63 -14.97
C THR A 79 5.69 -8.45 -14.50
N ALA A 80 5.89 -9.74 -14.17
CA ALA A 80 4.83 -10.59 -13.64
C ALA A 80 4.32 -10.07 -12.28
N ALA A 81 5.22 -9.65 -11.40
CA ALA A 81 4.86 -9.09 -10.09
C ALA A 81 4.09 -7.76 -10.19
N ARG A 82 4.46 -6.90 -11.14
CA ARG A 82 3.78 -5.63 -11.43
C ARG A 82 2.32 -5.83 -11.85
N HIS A 83 2.09 -6.76 -12.77
CA HIS A 83 0.75 -7.03 -13.31
C HIS A 83 -0.05 -8.03 -12.46
N GLY A 84 0.55 -8.63 -11.43
CA GLY A 84 -0.15 -9.55 -10.52
C GLY A 84 -0.28 -10.99 -11.04
N ILE A 85 0.56 -11.41 -11.99
CA ILE A 85 0.52 -12.75 -12.60
C ILE A 85 1.23 -13.75 -11.68
N VAL A 86 0.52 -14.19 -10.63
CA VAL A 86 1.09 -14.99 -9.53
C VAL A 86 1.62 -16.36 -10.00
N GLU A 87 0.99 -16.96 -11.00
CA GLU A 87 1.41 -18.24 -11.58
C GLU A 87 2.81 -18.13 -12.18
N MET A 88 3.05 -17.06 -12.93
CA MET A 88 4.37 -16.80 -13.54
C MET A 88 5.42 -16.53 -12.47
N VAL A 89 5.09 -15.73 -11.46
CA VAL A 89 5.98 -15.50 -10.31
C VAL A 89 6.35 -16.84 -9.66
N ASN A 90 5.37 -17.69 -9.36
CA ASN A 90 5.57 -18.99 -8.72
C ASN A 90 6.43 -19.94 -9.57
N VAL A 91 6.23 -19.97 -10.89
CA VAL A 91 7.07 -20.76 -11.81
C VAL A 91 8.51 -20.27 -11.78
N LEU A 92 8.72 -18.96 -11.89
CA LEU A 92 10.05 -18.35 -11.95
C LEU A 92 10.83 -18.55 -10.65
N VAL A 93 10.24 -18.28 -9.48
CA VAL A 93 10.94 -18.45 -8.20
C VAL A 93 11.27 -19.92 -7.88
N ASN A 94 10.51 -20.88 -8.42
CA ASN A 94 10.78 -22.30 -8.23
C ASN A 94 11.84 -22.83 -9.20
N LYS A 95 11.86 -22.33 -10.45
CA LYS A 95 12.83 -22.75 -11.48
C LYS A 95 14.16 -22.00 -11.38
N ILE A 96 14.11 -20.72 -11.04
CA ILE A 96 15.26 -19.81 -10.96
C ILE A 96 15.17 -19.04 -9.62
N PRO A 97 15.50 -19.66 -8.48
CA PRO A 97 15.36 -19.02 -7.17
C PRO A 97 16.16 -17.71 -7.03
N SER A 98 17.27 -17.54 -7.76
CA SER A 98 18.08 -16.32 -7.76
C SER A 98 17.34 -15.09 -8.31
N SER A 99 16.29 -15.29 -9.12
CA SER A 99 15.52 -14.20 -9.73
C SER A 99 14.81 -13.30 -8.70
N ILE A 100 14.61 -13.79 -7.46
CA ILE A 100 14.02 -13.00 -6.36
C ILE A 100 14.87 -11.77 -5.98
N TYR A 101 16.16 -11.78 -6.31
CA TYR A 101 17.11 -10.69 -6.01
C TYR A 101 17.29 -9.71 -7.17
N GLU A 102 16.58 -9.91 -8.28
CA GLU A 102 16.61 -8.98 -9.40
C GLU A 102 15.93 -7.65 -9.03
N THR A 103 16.45 -6.57 -9.58
CA THR A 103 15.96 -5.21 -9.37
C THR A 103 15.78 -4.50 -10.70
N ASN A 104 14.80 -3.59 -10.79
CA ASN A 104 14.65 -2.73 -11.96
C ASN A 104 15.63 -1.54 -11.92
N LEU A 105 15.56 -0.63 -12.90
CA LEU A 105 16.40 0.58 -12.98
C LEU A 105 16.22 1.54 -11.78
N GLU A 106 15.09 1.45 -11.09
CA GLU A 106 14.77 2.24 -9.89
C GLU A 106 15.28 1.55 -8.61
N ASN A 107 16.00 0.42 -8.73
CA ASN A 107 16.47 -0.40 -7.62
C ASN A 107 15.32 -1.00 -6.77
N LYS A 108 14.13 -1.18 -7.37
CA LYS A 108 13.01 -1.88 -6.74
C LYS A 108 13.14 -3.37 -6.98
N ASN A 109 13.11 -4.14 -5.90
CA ASN A 109 12.99 -5.59 -5.96
C ASN A 109 11.54 -6.02 -6.23
N ILE A 110 11.32 -7.31 -6.43
CA ILE A 110 10.01 -7.90 -6.71
C ILE A 110 8.91 -7.51 -5.71
N LEU A 111 9.25 -7.40 -4.42
CA LEU A 111 8.31 -7.11 -3.35
C LEU A 111 7.90 -5.63 -3.37
N LEU A 112 8.86 -4.73 -3.60
CA LEU A 112 8.61 -3.30 -3.77
C LEU A 112 7.73 -3.05 -5.00
N VAL A 113 8.03 -3.72 -6.13
CA VAL A 113 7.22 -3.65 -7.36
C VAL A 113 5.80 -4.16 -7.11
N ALA A 114 5.64 -5.33 -6.49
CA ALA A 114 4.31 -5.86 -6.17
C ALA A 114 3.52 -4.92 -5.25
N VAL A 115 4.21 -4.26 -4.31
CA VAL A 115 3.55 -3.35 -3.35
C VAL A 115 3.12 -2.04 -3.99
N GLU A 116 3.99 -1.42 -4.78
CA GLU A 116 3.68 -0.19 -5.51
C GLU A 116 2.46 -0.36 -6.42
N ASN A 117 2.31 -1.54 -7.03
CA ASN A 117 1.20 -1.86 -7.92
C ASN A 117 0.05 -2.60 -7.21
N ARG A 118 0.04 -2.62 -5.88
CA ARG A 118 -1.06 -3.15 -5.04
C ARG A 118 -1.44 -4.61 -5.34
N ARG A 119 -0.46 -5.44 -5.70
CA ARG A 119 -0.62 -6.86 -6.07
C ARG A 119 -0.57 -7.77 -4.85
N THR A 120 -1.64 -7.76 -4.08
CA THR A 120 -1.71 -8.42 -2.75
C THR A 120 -1.47 -9.93 -2.81
N ILE A 121 -2.01 -10.60 -3.84
CA ILE A 121 -1.85 -12.04 -4.05
C ILE A 121 -0.39 -12.40 -4.29
N VAL A 122 0.36 -11.57 -5.03
CA VAL A 122 1.79 -11.76 -5.26
C VAL A 122 2.57 -11.63 -3.96
N VAL A 123 2.31 -10.59 -3.16
CA VAL A 123 2.96 -10.37 -1.86
C VAL A 123 2.72 -11.56 -0.91
N GLU A 124 1.47 -12.02 -0.80
CA GLU A 124 1.12 -13.17 0.03
C GLU A 124 1.74 -14.47 -0.48
N SER A 125 1.80 -14.67 -1.80
CA SER A 125 2.45 -15.85 -2.40
C SER A 125 3.94 -15.89 -2.08
N LEU A 126 4.63 -14.76 -2.24
CA LEU A 126 6.06 -14.63 -1.90
C LEU A 126 6.29 -14.91 -0.42
N LYS A 127 5.52 -14.27 0.46
CA LYS A 127 5.61 -14.49 1.91
C LYS A 127 5.47 -15.98 2.26
N LYS A 128 4.43 -16.64 1.76
CA LYS A 128 4.20 -18.09 1.96
C LYS A 128 5.34 -18.93 1.38
N TRP A 129 5.91 -18.53 0.25
CA TRP A 129 7.03 -19.22 -0.39
C TRP A 129 8.29 -19.22 0.49
N PHE A 130 8.59 -18.10 1.16
CA PHE A 130 9.68 -18.00 2.13
C PHE A 130 9.38 -18.73 3.44
N GLU A 131 8.16 -18.61 3.97
CA GLU A 131 7.73 -19.33 5.19
C GLU A 131 7.87 -20.85 5.03
N LYS A 132 7.41 -21.42 3.91
CA LYS A 132 7.54 -22.85 3.61
C LYS A 132 8.98 -23.36 3.54
N ARG A 133 9.94 -22.46 3.33
CA ARG A 133 11.38 -22.76 3.23
C ARG A 133 12.16 -22.40 4.49
N ASN A 134 11.48 -21.98 5.56
CA ASN A 134 12.11 -21.42 6.76
C ASN A 134 13.09 -20.26 6.44
N ALA A 135 12.79 -19.50 5.39
CA ALA A 135 13.64 -18.44 4.84
C ALA A 135 13.12 -17.04 5.20
N LYS A 136 12.63 -16.89 6.45
CA LYS A 136 12.11 -15.61 6.96
C LYS A 136 13.15 -14.48 6.90
N PRO A 137 14.44 -14.68 7.25
CA PRO A 137 15.44 -13.61 7.16
C PRO A 137 15.61 -13.04 5.74
N GLN A 138 15.47 -13.88 4.72
CA GLN A 138 15.55 -13.46 3.32
C GLN A 138 14.34 -12.62 2.92
N PHE A 139 13.14 -12.98 3.39
CA PHE A 139 11.95 -12.14 3.23
C PHE A 139 12.10 -10.80 3.96
N ASP A 140 12.63 -10.83 5.18
CA ASP A 140 12.88 -9.62 5.99
C ASP A 140 13.88 -8.67 5.28
N ASN A 141 14.87 -9.21 4.56
CA ASN A 141 15.79 -8.40 3.76
C ASN A 141 15.11 -7.77 2.54
N LEU A 142 14.21 -8.50 1.86
CA LEU A 142 13.46 -7.97 0.71
C LEU A 142 12.48 -6.86 1.13
N ILE A 143 11.78 -7.02 2.25
CA ILE A 143 10.79 -6.03 2.74
C ILE A 143 11.46 -4.76 3.29
N GLN A 144 12.69 -4.88 3.83
CA GLN A 144 13.48 -3.74 4.32
C GLN A 144 14.33 -3.08 3.23
N TRP A 145 14.25 -3.55 1.98
CA TRP A 145 14.92 -2.93 0.85
C TRP A 145 14.37 -1.52 0.58
N VAL A 146 15.20 -0.70 -0.08
CA VAL A 146 14.83 0.66 -0.48
C VAL A 146 15.19 0.91 -1.95
N ASP A 147 14.37 1.70 -2.63
CA ASP A 147 14.63 2.11 -4.00
C ASP A 147 15.72 3.21 -4.08
N ASN A 148 15.98 3.70 -5.30
CA ASN A 148 16.95 4.78 -5.53
C ASN A 148 16.63 6.09 -4.81
N GLU A 149 15.41 6.31 -4.32
CA GLU A 149 14.97 7.49 -3.59
C GLU A 149 14.92 7.27 -2.06
N ASN A 150 15.45 6.14 -1.59
CA ASN A 150 15.27 5.65 -0.22
C ASN A 150 13.79 5.45 0.17
N ASN A 151 12.88 5.31 -0.79
CA ASN A 151 11.52 4.92 -0.51
C ASN A 151 11.52 3.47 -0.04
N THR A 152 11.00 3.27 1.16
CA THR A 152 10.70 1.94 1.69
C THR A 152 9.42 1.39 1.08
N VAL A 153 9.14 0.11 1.29
CA VAL A 153 7.85 -0.52 0.96
C VAL A 153 6.63 0.28 1.47
N LEU A 154 6.75 0.98 2.61
CA LEU A 154 5.67 1.82 3.12
C LEU A 154 5.48 3.11 2.33
N HIS A 155 6.55 3.72 1.84
CA HIS A 155 6.45 4.92 1.00
C HIS A 155 5.77 4.56 -0.32
N LEU A 156 6.12 3.40 -0.91
CA LEU A 156 5.47 2.87 -2.11
C LEU A 156 4.00 2.47 -1.86
N ALA A 157 3.68 1.90 -0.69
CA ALA A 157 2.30 1.63 -0.31
C ALA A 157 1.49 2.90 -0.04
N ALA A 158 2.17 4.03 0.22
CA ALA A 158 1.56 5.31 0.52
C ALA A 158 1.20 6.14 -0.72
N THR A 159 1.66 5.72 -1.90
CA THR A 159 1.34 6.38 -3.16
C THR A 159 0.10 5.75 -3.82
N PRO A 160 -0.77 6.55 -4.47
CA PRO A 160 -1.81 6.04 -5.35
C PRO A 160 -1.19 5.19 -6.46
N SER A 161 -1.88 4.12 -6.89
CA SER A 161 -1.42 3.35 -8.03
C SER A 161 -2.13 3.84 -9.29
N ASP A 162 -1.41 3.97 -10.41
CA ASP A 162 -2.03 4.35 -11.69
C ASP A 162 -2.96 3.24 -12.23
N GLU A 163 -2.75 2.00 -11.78
CA GLU A 163 -3.59 0.83 -12.10
C GLU A 163 -4.62 0.56 -11.00
N ASP A 164 -5.03 1.63 -10.30
CA ASP A 164 -6.03 1.52 -9.26
C ASP A 164 -7.28 0.83 -9.80
N TRP A 165 -7.75 -0.11 -8.99
CA TRP A 165 -8.99 -0.82 -9.19
C TRP A 165 -10.03 0.23 -9.52
N ASN A 166 -10.79 0.05 -10.60
CA ASN A 166 -11.82 0.99 -11.06
C ASN A 166 -12.98 1.05 -10.05
N ILE A 167 -12.67 1.48 -8.83
CA ILE A 167 -13.51 1.51 -7.66
C ILE A 167 -14.41 2.72 -7.85
N SER A 168 -15.70 2.45 -7.99
CA SER A 168 -16.68 3.51 -8.10
C SER A 168 -16.79 4.27 -6.76
N GLY A 169 -16.20 5.46 -6.71
CA GLY A 169 -16.40 6.44 -5.63
C GLY A 169 -15.17 6.66 -4.74
N ALA A 170 -14.89 7.95 -4.49
CA ALA A 170 -13.74 8.41 -3.71
C ALA A 170 -13.68 7.84 -2.29
N ALA A 171 -14.83 7.68 -1.64
CA ALA A 171 -14.92 7.12 -0.28
C ALA A 171 -14.52 5.64 -0.22
N LEU A 172 -14.83 4.86 -1.26
CA LEU A 172 -14.45 3.45 -1.31
C LEU A 172 -12.97 3.31 -1.66
N GLN A 173 -12.46 4.12 -2.60
CA GLN A 173 -11.04 4.13 -2.97
C GLN A 173 -10.16 4.43 -1.74
N ILE A 174 -10.43 5.52 -0.99
CA ILE A 174 -9.63 5.84 0.20
C ILE A 174 -9.68 4.75 1.27
N MET A 175 -10.81 4.06 1.41
CA MET A 175 -10.92 2.95 2.36
C MET A 175 -10.01 1.78 1.96
N TRP A 176 -9.93 1.46 0.67
CA TRP A 176 -9.00 0.44 0.17
C TRP A 176 -7.54 0.88 0.31
N ASP A 177 -7.22 2.14 0.03
CA ASP A 177 -5.88 2.70 0.20
C ASP A 177 -5.40 2.60 1.65
N ILE A 178 -6.28 2.93 2.61
CA ILE A 178 -6.00 2.79 4.04
C ILE A 178 -5.75 1.32 4.38
N LYS A 179 -6.59 0.39 3.91
CA LYS A 179 -6.40 -1.05 4.17
C LYS A 179 -5.08 -1.56 3.61
N TRP A 180 -4.76 -1.16 2.39
CA TRP A 180 -3.52 -1.51 1.73
C TRP A 180 -2.30 -1.03 2.52
N PHE A 181 -2.31 0.24 2.92
CA PHE A 181 -1.26 0.83 3.72
C PHE A 181 -1.10 0.13 5.09
N GLN A 182 -2.20 -0.22 5.76
CA GLN A 182 -2.16 -0.97 7.03
C GLN A 182 -1.62 -2.39 6.84
N TYR A 183 -1.99 -3.06 5.75
CA TYR A 183 -1.43 -4.37 5.41
C TYR A 183 0.09 -4.29 5.24
N ALA A 184 0.59 -3.35 4.42
CA ALA A 184 2.02 -3.13 4.22
C ALA A 184 2.73 -2.79 5.55
N LYS A 185 2.11 -1.96 6.40
CA LYS A 185 2.61 -1.63 7.75
C LYS A 185 2.74 -2.85 8.66
N GLY A 186 1.92 -3.89 8.46
CA GLY A 186 2.00 -5.15 9.19
C GLY A 186 3.10 -6.10 8.69
N LEU A 187 3.69 -5.85 7.52
CA LEU A 187 4.78 -6.67 6.97
C LEU A 187 6.16 -6.21 7.47
N VAL A 188 6.30 -4.95 7.86
CA VAL A 188 7.60 -4.37 8.24
C VAL A 188 7.85 -4.39 9.75
N PRO A 189 9.12 -4.45 10.18
CA PRO A 189 9.51 -4.25 11.58
C PRO A 189 9.11 -2.86 12.12
N GLU A 190 8.94 -2.74 13.44
CA GLU A 190 8.46 -1.50 14.09
C GLU A 190 9.35 -0.29 13.81
N HIS A 191 10.67 -0.46 13.94
CA HIS A 191 11.65 0.60 13.73
C HIS A 191 11.66 1.12 12.28
N PHE A 192 11.15 0.34 11.33
CA PHE A 192 11.13 0.70 9.91
C PHE A 192 9.96 1.65 9.55
N LYS A 193 8.97 1.77 10.43
CA LYS A 193 7.74 2.57 10.21
C LYS A 193 7.98 4.08 10.26
N VAL A 194 9.06 4.52 10.89
CA VAL A 194 9.42 5.94 11.08
C VAL A 194 10.55 6.40 10.15
N ARG A 195 11.06 5.51 9.29
CA ARG A 195 12.13 5.84 8.34
C ARG A 195 11.62 6.86 7.31
N THR A 196 12.50 7.79 6.94
CA THR A 196 12.25 8.81 5.92
C THR A 196 12.95 8.47 4.60
N ASN A 197 12.39 8.96 3.50
CA ASN A 197 13.02 8.90 2.18
C ASN A 197 14.02 10.06 1.95
N LYS A 198 14.57 10.20 0.74
CA LYS A 198 15.50 11.31 0.39
C LYS A 198 14.89 12.71 0.51
N GLU A 199 13.57 12.84 0.49
CA GLU A 199 12.85 14.10 0.74
C GLU A 199 12.65 14.38 2.25
N ASN A 200 13.21 13.56 3.14
CA ASN A 200 12.98 13.60 4.58
C ASN A 200 11.50 13.43 4.99
N LYS A 201 10.70 12.77 4.15
CA LYS A 201 9.29 12.47 4.44
C LYS A 201 9.14 11.04 4.90
N THR A 202 8.27 10.83 5.87
CA THR A 202 7.79 9.51 6.27
C THR A 202 6.69 9.02 5.33
N ALA A 203 6.51 7.71 5.25
CA ALA A 203 5.41 7.12 4.50
C ALA A 203 4.02 7.63 4.93
N ARG A 204 3.84 7.97 6.22
CA ARG A 204 2.59 8.54 6.74
C ARG A 204 2.33 9.94 6.20
N GLU A 205 3.36 10.77 6.09
CA GLU A 205 3.26 12.11 5.51
C GLU A 205 2.94 12.03 4.02
N ILE A 206 3.63 11.16 3.28
CA ILE A 206 3.33 10.91 1.86
C ILE A 206 1.87 10.46 1.67
N PHE A 207 1.39 9.52 2.49
CA PHE A 207 0.01 9.04 2.41
C PHE A 207 -0.97 10.20 2.56
N LYS A 208 -0.76 11.05 3.58
CA LYS A 208 -1.63 12.20 3.86
C LYS A 208 -1.60 13.22 2.72
N GLU A 209 -0.42 13.51 2.18
CA GLU A 209 -0.26 14.47 1.07
C GLU A 209 -0.95 13.96 -0.20
N LYS A 210 -0.68 12.71 -0.60
CA LYS A 210 -1.16 12.15 -1.87
C LYS A 210 -2.66 11.85 -1.86
N HIS A 211 -3.25 11.56 -0.70
CA HIS A 211 -4.67 11.20 -0.59
C HIS A 211 -5.57 12.35 -0.11
N LYS A 212 -5.05 13.57 0.04
CA LYS A 212 -5.80 14.73 0.55
C LYS A 212 -7.11 14.98 -0.22
N SER A 213 -7.03 15.07 -1.54
CA SER A 213 -8.20 15.32 -2.42
C SER A 213 -9.22 14.18 -2.37
N LEU A 214 -8.75 12.94 -2.23
CA LEU A 214 -9.59 11.76 -2.16
C LEU A 214 -10.36 11.71 -0.83
N VAL A 215 -9.71 12.08 0.28
CA VAL A 215 -10.35 12.22 1.60
C VAL A 215 -11.42 13.31 1.58
N GLU A 216 -11.14 14.48 0.98
CA GLU A 216 -12.10 15.58 0.86
C GLU A 216 -13.34 15.14 0.06
N SER A 217 -13.11 14.54 -1.11
CA SER A 217 -14.18 14.04 -1.99
C SER A 217 -14.99 12.91 -1.34
N GLY A 218 -14.32 11.96 -0.68
CA GLY A 218 -14.98 10.87 0.03
C GLY A 218 -15.81 11.35 1.22
N THR A 219 -15.31 12.35 1.95
CA THR A 219 -16.04 12.97 3.06
C THR A 219 -17.28 13.70 2.56
N GLN A 220 -17.17 14.43 1.43
CA GLN A 220 -18.31 15.12 0.84
C GLN A 220 -19.37 14.13 0.35
N TRP A 221 -18.97 13.09 -0.38
CA TRP A 221 -19.89 12.04 -0.83
C TRP A 221 -20.66 11.39 0.32
N LEU A 222 -19.99 11.08 1.43
CA LEU A 222 -20.63 10.53 2.61
C LEU A 222 -21.64 11.50 3.24
N LYS A 223 -21.38 12.81 3.24
CA LYS A 223 -22.32 13.81 3.74
C LYS A 223 -23.58 13.88 2.86
N ASP A 224 -23.40 13.83 1.55
CA ASP A 224 -24.50 13.99 0.58
C ASP A 224 -25.41 12.75 0.51
N THR A 225 -24.87 11.56 0.80
CA THR A 225 -25.63 10.30 0.84
C THR A 225 -26.16 9.91 2.22
N SER A 226 -25.98 10.75 3.26
CA SER A 226 -26.37 10.47 4.65
C SER A 226 -27.72 11.02 5.11
#